data_AF-A0A2V8CG14-F1
#
_entry.id   AF-A0A2V8CG14-F1
#
_cell.length_a   1.000
_cell.length_b   1.000
_cell.length_c   1.000
_cell.angle_alpha   90.00
_cell.angle_beta   90.00
_cell.angle_gamma   90.00
#
_symmetry.space_group_name_H-M   'P 1'
#
loop_
_entity.id
_entity.type
_entity.pdbx_description
1 polymer ?
#
loop_
_entity_poly.entity_id
_entity_poly.type
_entity_poly.pdbx_seq_one_letter_code
_entity_poly.pdbx_strand_id
1 'polypeptide(L)'
;MSGTIVFPGFDGGAEWGGAAFDPETALLYVNSNEMPWIVKLIPNDDTSLYNSKCATCHREDRKGSPAAPSLEDIGKRHTRDEISAIIREGTGRMPGNPDMGGRNVNDLVDFLLTGRDKGRDSKVT
;
A
#
# COMPACT_ATOMS: atom_id res chain seq x y z
N MET A 1 15.52 12.41 -3.93
CA MET A 1 15.33 10.99 -4.30
C MET A 1 16.42 10.17 -3.59
N SER A 2 16.27 9.90 -2.29
CA SER A 2 17.25 9.11 -1.53
C SER A 2 16.61 7.78 -1.14
N GLY A 3 17.20 6.68 -1.59
CA GLY A 3 16.83 5.30 -1.32
C GLY A 3 18.11 4.46 -1.31
N THR A 4 18.04 3.24 -0.79
CA THR A 4 19.20 2.33 -0.75
C THR A 4 19.24 1.52 -2.04
N ILE A 5 20.42 1.43 -2.67
CA ILE A 5 20.62 0.55 -3.82
C ILE A 5 20.82 -0.87 -3.30
N VAL A 6 20.03 -1.80 -3.82
CA VAL A 6 20.21 -3.25 -3.65
C VAL A 6 20.64 -3.81 -4.99
N PHE A 7 21.78 -4.49 -5.03
CA PHE A 7 22.38 -5.06 -6.24
C PHE A 7 22.88 -6.49 -5.93
N PRO A 8 22.55 -7.51 -6.75
CA PRO A 8 21.93 -7.47 -8.08
C PRO A 8 20.40 -7.24 -8.13
N GLY A 9 19.77 -6.79 -7.04
CA GLY A 9 18.32 -6.59 -6.93
C GLY A 9 17.66 -7.76 -6.20
N PHE A 10 16.36 -7.65 -5.88
CA PHE A 10 15.64 -8.76 -5.24
C PHE A 10 15.38 -9.92 -6.21
N ASP A 11 15.25 -9.60 -7.50
CA ASP A 11 15.16 -10.54 -8.61
C ASP A 11 16.51 -10.57 -9.36
N GLY A 12 17.61 -10.65 -8.62
CA GLY A 12 18.96 -10.67 -9.17
C GLY A 12 19.65 -12.02 -8.92
N GLY A 13 20.67 -12.34 -9.72
CA GLY A 13 21.39 -13.61 -9.67
C GLY A 13 20.80 -14.65 -10.61
N ALA A 14 20.97 -15.94 -10.27
CA ALA A 14 20.51 -17.05 -11.08
C ALA A 14 18.97 -17.09 -11.18
N GLU A 15 18.46 -16.94 -12.39
CA GLU A 15 17.03 -16.85 -12.64
C GLU A 15 16.36 -18.22 -12.87
N TRP A 16 15.04 -18.26 -12.70
CA TRP A 16 14.25 -19.46 -12.96
C TRP A 16 14.09 -19.72 -14.45
N GLY A 17 14.69 -20.82 -14.92
CA GLY A 17 14.56 -21.33 -16.29
C GLY A 17 15.62 -20.83 -17.25
N GLY A 18 15.99 -21.65 -18.25
CA GLY A 18 17.02 -21.30 -19.24
C GLY A 18 18.43 -21.82 -18.91
N ALA A 19 18.58 -22.63 -17.86
CA ALA A 19 19.84 -23.33 -17.61
C ALA A 19 20.09 -24.43 -18.66
N ALA A 20 21.33 -24.57 -19.11
CA ALA A 20 21.74 -25.60 -20.07
C ALA A 20 23.08 -26.22 -19.67
N PHE A 21 23.18 -27.55 -19.72
CA PHE A 21 24.41 -28.28 -19.46
C PHE A 21 25.06 -28.73 -20.78
N ASP A 22 26.34 -28.42 -20.94
CA ASP A 22 27.16 -28.90 -22.05
C ASP A 22 27.98 -30.13 -21.60
N PRO A 23 27.67 -31.35 -22.09
CA PRO A 23 28.37 -32.56 -21.69
C PRO A 23 29.79 -32.68 -22.25
N GLU A 24 30.14 -31.96 -23.33
CA GLU A 24 31.50 -32.02 -23.91
C GLU A 24 32.50 -31.23 -23.06
N THR A 25 32.07 -30.10 -22.51
CA THR A 25 32.90 -29.22 -21.66
C THR A 25 32.64 -29.38 -20.16
N ALA A 26 31.59 -30.12 -19.78
CA ALA A 26 31.10 -30.24 -18.41
C ALA A 26 30.73 -28.89 -17.76
N LEU A 27 30.28 -27.92 -18.56
CA LEU A 27 29.86 -26.60 -18.08
C LEU A 27 28.33 -26.51 -17.95
N LEU A 28 27.89 -25.81 -16.90
CA LEU A 28 26.49 -25.43 -16.70
C LEU A 28 26.33 -23.93 -16.94
N TYR A 29 25.50 -23.56 -17.91
CA TYR A 29 25.12 -22.18 -18.19
C TYR A 29 23.84 -21.85 -17.44
N VAL A 30 23.81 -20.71 -16.75
CA VAL A 30 22.65 -20.20 -16.02
C VAL A 30 22.51 -18.72 -16.37
N ASN A 31 21.32 -18.29 -16.76
CA ASN A 31 21.07 -16.86 -16.98
C ASN A 31 21.08 -16.13 -15.62
N SER A 32 21.68 -14.95 -15.63
CA SER A 32 21.77 -14.08 -14.45
C SER A 32 21.10 -12.75 -14.74
N ASN A 33 20.39 -12.20 -13.75
CA ASN A 33 19.91 -10.83 -13.77
C ASN A 33 20.75 -9.96 -12.83
N GLU A 34 21.16 -8.79 -13.31
CA GLU A 34 22.01 -7.84 -12.56
C GLU A 34 21.37 -6.45 -12.49
N MET A 35 20.05 -6.37 -12.42
CA MET A 35 19.35 -5.08 -12.39
C MET A 35 19.35 -4.46 -10.99
N PRO A 36 19.92 -3.26 -10.76
CA PRO A 36 19.88 -2.61 -9.46
C PRO A 36 18.45 -2.17 -9.09
N TRP A 37 18.08 -2.35 -7.82
CA TRP A 37 16.81 -1.88 -7.25
C TRP A 37 17.04 -0.73 -6.28
N ILE A 38 16.21 0.31 -6.36
CA ILE A 38 16.18 1.38 -5.35
C ILE A 38 15.08 1.05 -4.35
N VAL A 39 15.47 0.67 -3.14
CA VAL A 39 14.55 0.39 -2.04
C VAL A 39 14.41 1.63 -1.16
N LYS A 40 13.17 1.97 -0.82
CA LYS A 40 12.87 3.11 0.03
C LYS A 40 11.80 2.74 1.04
N LEU A 41 12.02 3.12 2.30
CA LEU A 41 10.95 3.15 3.29
C LEU A 41 10.00 4.29 2.95
N ILE A 42 8.72 3.96 2.78
CA ILE A 42 7.66 4.95 2.72
C ILE A 42 7.12 5.21 4.12
N PRO A 43 6.78 6.47 4.45
CA PRO A 43 6.08 6.76 5.71
C PRO A 43 4.81 5.92 5.80
N ASN A 44 4.60 5.28 6.95
CA ASN A 44 3.32 4.66 7.27
C ASN A 44 2.41 5.70 7.95
N ASP A 45 2.17 6.80 7.24
CA ASP A 45 1.31 7.90 7.66
C ASP A 45 -0.14 7.69 7.21
N ASP A 46 -1.07 8.49 7.74
CA ASP A 46 -2.50 8.26 7.52
C ASP A 46 -2.86 8.46 6.03
N THR A 47 -2.18 9.40 5.37
CA THR A 47 -2.38 9.66 3.93
C THR A 47 -1.91 8.48 3.09
N SER A 48 -0.75 7.91 3.39
CA SER A 48 -0.21 6.74 2.68
C SER A 48 -1.10 5.52 2.89
N LEU A 49 -1.57 5.31 4.11
CA LEU A 49 -2.52 4.24 4.43
C LEU A 49 -3.82 4.41 3.63
N TYR A 50 -4.40 5.60 3.60
CA TYR A 50 -5.58 5.91 2.78
C TYR A 50 -5.33 5.66 1.28
N ASN A 51 -4.20 6.14 0.75
CA ASN A 51 -3.87 6.00 -0.66
C ASN A 51 -3.69 4.54 -1.06
N SER A 52 -3.09 3.72 -0.20
CA SER A 52 -2.85 2.30 -0.47
C SER A 52 -4.10 1.42 -0.35
N LYS A 53 -5.09 1.82 0.45
CA LYS A 53 -6.27 0.98 0.76
C LYS A 53 -7.58 1.48 0.17
N CYS A 54 -7.72 2.79 -0.05
CA CYS A 54 -9.02 3.42 -0.31
C CYS A 54 -9.06 4.21 -1.63
N ALA A 55 -7.96 4.90 -1.97
CA ALA A 55 -7.94 5.88 -3.07
C ALA A 55 -8.19 5.29 -4.46
N THR A 56 -7.97 3.99 -4.68
CA THR A 56 -8.32 3.34 -5.96
C THR A 56 -9.80 3.54 -6.33
N CYS A 57 -10.68 3.52 -5.33
CA CYS A 57 -12.12 3.72 -5.52
C CYS A 57 -12.58 5.12 -5.13
N HIS A 58 -12.11 5.61 -3.97
CA HIS A 58 -12.55 6.88 -3.38
C HIS A 58 -11.73 8.10 -3.82
N ARG A 59 -10.70 7.89 -4.67
CA ARG A 59 -9.73 8.90 -5.16
C ARG A 59 -8.86 9.50 -4.07
N GLU A 60 -7.68 9.98 -4.44
CA GLU A 60 -6.73 10.60 -3.50
C GLU A 60 -7.33 11.86 -2.84
N ASP A 61 -8.17 12.59 -3.57
CA ASP A 61 -8.84 13.80 -3.09
C ASP A 61 -10.13 13.51 -2.30
N ARG A 62 -10.47 12.23 -2.08
CA ARG A 62 -11.67 11.74 -1.35
C ARG A 62 -13.01 12.10 -2.00
N LYS A 63 -13.02 12.65 -3.21
CA LYS A 63 -14.28 13.03 -3.90
C LYS A 63 -15.05 11.83 -4.46
N GLY A 64 -14.45 10.65 -4.43
CA GLY A 64 -15.06 9.44 -4.94
C GLY A 64 -15.03 9.35 -6.47
N SER A 65 -15.81 8.41 -6.98
CA SER A 65 -15.98 8.12 -8.39
C SER A 65 -17.41 7.63 -8.64
N PRO A 66 -17.86 7.44 -9.88
CA PRO A 66 -19.14 6.78 -10.14
C PRO A 66 -19.25 5.38 -9.52
N ALA A 67 -18.12 4.73 -9.22
CA ALA A 67 -18.07 3.41 -8.60
C ALA A 67 -18.05 3.44 -7.06
N ALA A 68 -17.70 4.57 -6.43
CA ALA A 68 -17.61 4.69 -4.97
C ALA A 68 -17.89 6.12 -4.48
N PRO A 69 -18.63 6.31 -3.39
CA PRO A 69 -19.09 7.64 -2.95
C PRO A 69 -17.95 8.55 -2.49
N SER A 70 -18.23 9.85 -2.45
CA SER A 70 -17.35 10.83 -1.78
C SER A 70 -17.26 10.56 -0.28
N LEU A 71 -16.05 10.67 0.24
CA LEU A 71 -15.72 10.61 1.67
C LEU A 71 -15.51 12.00 2.28
N GLU A 72 -15.66 13.07 1.50
CA GLU A 72 -15.65 14.42 2.04
C GLU A 72 -16.79 14.60 3.05
N ASP A 73 -16.46 15.23 4.18
CA ASP A 73 -17.37 15.47 5.29
C ASP A 73 -18.13 14.22 5.76
N ILE A 74 -17.53 13.03 5.68
CA ILE A 74 -18.19 11.77 6.04
C ILE A 74 -18.71 11.79 7.48
N GLY A 75 -18.07 12.52 8.39
CA GLY A 75 -18.51 12.72 9.77
C GLY A 75 -19.85 13.45 9.94
N LYS A 76 -20.39 14.07 8.88
CA LYS A 76 -21.76 14.63 8.87
C LYS A 76 -22.82 13.56 8.57
N ARG A 77 -22.43 12.41 8.01
CA ARG A 77 -23.32 11.34 7.55
C ARG A 77 -23.21 10.08 8.40
N HIS A 78 -22.03 9.83 8.97
CA HIS A 78 -21.74 8.65 9.76
C HIS A 78 -20.98 9.02 11.03
N THR A 79 -21.27 8.27 12.08
CA THR A 79 -20.51 8.30 13.33
C THR A 79 -19.16 7.59 13.16
N ARG A 80 -18.25 7.84 14.11
CA ARG A 80 -16.95 7.19 14.16
C ARG A 80 -17.05 5.66 14.12
N ASP A 81 -17.96 5.11 14.91
CA ASP A 81 -18.12 3.66 15.07
C ASP A 81 -18.71 3.04 13.80
N GLU A 82 -19.67 3.71 13.15
CA GLU A 82 -20.21 3.30 11.85
C GLU A 82 -19.12 3.29 10.78
N ILE A 83 -18.27 4.33 10.71
CA ILE A 83 -17.15 4.37 9.75
C ILE A 83 -16.19 3.21 10.02
N SER A 84 -15.84 2.96 11.29
CA SER A 84 -14.96 1.85 11.67
C SER A 84 -15.56 0.49 11.27
N ALA A 85 -16.86 0.28 11.50
CA ALA A 85 -17.56 -0.94 11.09
C ALA A 85 -17.55 -1.10 9.57
N ILE A 86 -17.90 -0.05 8.81
CA ILE A 86 -17.89 -0.06 7.34
C ILE A 86 -16.50 -0.40 6.79
N ILE A 87 -15.42 0.16 7.35
CA ILE A 87 -14.06 -0.12 6.88
C ILE A 87 -13.69 -1.59 7.14
N ARG A 88 -14.04 -2.13 8.31
CA ARG A 88 -13.68 -3.50 8.71
C ARG A 88 -14.49 -4.55 7.96
N GLU A 89 -15.80 -4.36 7.91
CA GLU A 89 -16.78 -5.37 7.47
C GLU A 89 -17.17 -5.18 6.00
N GLY A 90 -16.99 -3.96 5.46
CA GLY A 90 -17.46 -3.59 4.14
C GLY A 90 -18.94 -3.22 4.14
N THR A 91 -19.43 -2.75 2.99
CA THR A 91 -20.86 -2.47 2.80
C THR A 91 -21.21 -2.43 1.32
N GLY A 92 -22.30 -3.10 0.92
CA GLY A 92 -22.75 -3.16 -0.47
C GLY A 92 -21.64 -3.66 -1.41
N ARG A 93 -21.10 -2.77 -2.24
CA ARG A 93 -19.99 -3.06 -3.17
C ARG A 93 -18.60 -2.80 -2.58
N MET A 94 -18.52 -2.16 -1.41
CA MET A 94 -17.27 -1.88 -0.73
C MET A 94 -16.80 -3.15 0.00
N PRO A 95 -15.63 -3.72 -0.33
CA PRO A 95 -15.09 -4.87 0.38
C PRO A 95 -14.67 -4.51 1.81
N GLY A 96 -14.78 -5.46 2.72
CA GLY A 96 -14.24 -5.34 4.08
C GLY A 96 -12.71 -5.47 4.11
N ASN A 97 -12.10 -4.97 5.19
CA ASN A 97 -10.66 -5.01 5.42
C ASN A 97 -10.33 -5.70 6.77
N PRO A 98 -10.64 -6.99 6.94
CA PRO A 98 -10.46 -7.69 8.22
C PRO A 98 -8.99 -7.72 8.69
N ASP A 99 -8.05 -7.71 7.74
CA ASP A 99 -6.61 -7.83 8.00
C ASP A 99 -5.96 -6.53 8.47
N MET A 100 -6.68 -5.40 8.39
CA MET A 100 -6.11 -4.06 8.58
C MET A 100 -5.67 -3.82 10.03
N GLY A 101 -6.24 -4.56 11.00
CA GLY A 101 -5.94 -4.40 12.42
C GLY A 101 -6.54 -3.12 13.00
N GLY A 102 -6.74 -3.09 14.33
CA GLY A 102 -7.54 -2.04 14.95
C GLY A 102 -6.93 -0.64 14.92
N ARG A 103 -5.60 -0.55 14.98
CA ARG A 103 -4.86 0.72 14.94
C ARG A 103 -5.08 1.45 13.61
N ASN A 104 -4.77 0.79 12.51
CA ASN A 104 -4.89 1.35 11.16
C ASN A 104 -6.33 1.76 10.83
N VAL A 105 -7.33 0.98 11.27
CA VAL A 105 -8.73 1.39 11.11
C VAL A 105 -9.00 2.69 11.86
N ASN A 106 -8.58 2.79 13.13
CA ASN A 106 -8.79 4.00 13.93
C ASN A 106 -8.09 5.22 13.31
N ASP A 107 -6.87 5.04 12.79
CA ASP A 107 -6.11 6.10 12.14
C ASP A 107 -6.79 6.58 10.83
N LEU A 108 -7.30 5.66 10.01
CA LEU A 108 -8.13 6.02 8.86
C LEU A 108 -9.41 6.75 9.26
N VAL A 109 -10.10 6.30 10.31
CA VAL A 109 -11.31 6.98 10.78
C VAL A 109 -10.97 8.41 11.23
N ASP A 110 -9.90 8.61 11.99
CA ASP A 110 -9.44 9.95 12.38
C ASP A 110 -9.10 10.83 11.19
N PHE A 111 -8.38 10.29 10.23
CA PHE A 111 -8.02 11.00 9.01
C PHE A 111 -9.25 11.40 8.19
N LEU A 112 -10.23 10.51 8.05
CA LEU A 112 -11.47 10.80 7.33
C LEU A 112 -12.35 11.83 8.05
N LEU A 113 -12.38 11.81 9.39
CA LEU A 113 -13.17 12.75 10.19
C LEU A 113 -12.53 14.13 10.29
N THR A 114 -11.21 14.21 10.35
CA THR A 114 -10.49 15.47 10.65
C THR A 114 -9.72 16.04 9.47
N GLY A 115 -9.44 15.24 8.46
CA GLY A 115 -8.55 15.59 7.34
C GLY A 115 -7.09 15.77 7.72
N ARG A 116 -6.71 15.49 8.97
CA ARG A 116 -5.34 15.64 9.46
C ARG A 116 -4.61 14.31 9.40
N ASP A 117 -3.41 14.34 8.84
CA ASP A 117 -2.47 13.23 8.86
C ASP A 117 -1.56 13.36 10.10
N LYS A 118 -1.77 12.49 11.09
CA LYS A 118 -1.01 12.50 12.35
C LYS A 118 0.43 12.08 12.12
N GLY A 119 0.69 11.16 11.19
CA GLY A 119 2.03 10.68 10.84
C GLY A 119 2.89 11.72 10.14
N ARG A 120 2.28 12.79 9.62
CA ARG A 120 2.93 13.97 9.05
C ARG A 120 2.97 15.19 9.95
N ASP A 121 2.25 15.18 11.08
CA ASP A 121 2.22 16.31 12.00
C ASP A 121 3.44 16.26 12.94
N SER A 122 4.38 17.19 12.73
CA SER A 122 5.65 17.32 13.48
C SER A 122 5.51 17.48 15.01
N LYS A 123 4.28 17.66 15.52
CA LYS A 123 3.98 17.74 16.96
C LYS A 123 3.59 16.40 17.57
N VAL A 124 3.40 15.35 16.76
CA VAL A 124 2.96 14.02 17.17
C VAL A 124 4.08 12.99 17.06
N THR A 125 5.08 13.23 16.20
CA THR A 125 6.33 12.45 16.07
C THR A 125 7.44 13.01 16.94
#